data_AF-A0A1B0AH93-F1
#
_entry.id   AF-A0A1B0AH93-F1
#
_cell.length_a   1.000
_cell.length_b   1.000
_cell.length_c   1.000
_cell.angle_alpha   90.00
_cell.angle_beta   90.00
_cell.angle_gamma   90.00
#
_symmetry.space_group_name_H-M   'P 1'
#
loop_
_entity.id
_entity.type
_entity.pdbx_description
1 polymer ?
#
loop_
_entity_poly.entity_id
_entity_poly.type
_entity_poly.pdbx_seq_one_letter_code
_entity_poly.pdbx_strand_id
1 'polypeptide(L)'
;MSYVSVKSLSLSKKRKIRENPTQNVDAGSSAKRSRNTTQSQSERTNISGIEDTRRCDFIKIGETTAKIEITIANDGPQPFDPDEYGDSITIVRTITTSSGYYAIRNSQGRIISKKFDDLQRILLYHNIQADNPVFVLNQDSAREFLKELEPSKNYQLFLKATQIDLITEKLDECLHLHKAHREELANTEKVD
;
A
#
# COMPACT_ATOMS: atom_id res chain seq x y z
N MET A 1 9.71 23.35 -2.80
CA MET A 1 8.65 22.63 -2.06
C MET A 1 7.58 22.26 -3.08
N SER A 2 7.55 21.00 -3.51
CA SER A 2 6.54 20.51 -4.44
C SER A 2 5.25 20.26 -3.65
N TYR A 3 4.22 21.07 -3.89
CA TYR A 3 2.91 20.90 -3.29
C TYR A 3 2.19 19.75 -4.00
N VAL A 4 2.04 18.61 -3.33
CA VAL A 4 1.17 17.53 -3.81
C VAL A 4 -0.25 17.82 -3.36
N SER A 5 -1.12 18.18 -4.29
CA SER A 5 -2.56 18.26 -4.05
C SER A 5 -3.22 16.99 -4.57
N VAL A 6 -3.74 16.16 -3.67
CA VAL A 6 -4.65 15.06 -4.03
C VAL A 6 -5.97 15.68 -4.44
N LYS A 7 -6.27 15.74 -5.74
CA LYS A 7 -7.46 16.43 -6.29
C LYS A 7 -8.75 15.66 -5.96
N SER A 8 -8.70 14.34 -5.85
CA SER A 8 -9.82 13.52 -5.39
C SER A 8 -9.39 12.10 -5.03
N LEU A 9 -10.07 11.53 -4.02
CA LEU A 9 -10.06 10.11 -3.68
C LEU A 9 -11.50 9.60 -3.86
N SER A 10 -11.71 8.65 -4.78
CA SER A 10 -13.00 8.02 -4.98
C SER A 10 -12.96 6.54 -4.57
N LEU A 11 -13.81 6.17 -3.61
CA LEU A 11 -14.09 4.78 -3.25
C LEU A 11 -15.48 4.40 -3.79
N SER A 12 -15.51 3.66 -4.89
CA SER A 12 -16.78 3.21 -5.45
C SER A 12 -17.24 1.91 -4.79
N LYS A 13 -17.95 2.01 -3.65
CA LYS A 13 -18.83 0.93 -3.16
C LYS A 13 -20.21 1.14 -3.78
N LYS A 14 -20.51 0.50 -4.91
CA LYS A 14 -21.84 0.60 -5.56
C LYS A 14 -22.95 0.05 -4.65
N ARG A 15 -23.55 0.86 -3.78
CA ARG A 15 -24.79 0.49 -3.05
C ARG A 15 -25.94 0.42 -4.05
N LYS A 16 -26.28 -0.80 -4.48
CA LYS A 16 -27.61 -1.08 -5.03
C LYS A 16 -28.52 -1.32 -3.84
N ILE A 17 -29.26 -0.29 -3.43
CA ILE A 17 -30.39 -0.46 -2.53
C ILE A 17 -31.46 -1.14 -3.38
N ARG A 18 -31.63 -2.45 -3.21
CA ARG A 18 -32.84 -3.15 -3.63
C ARG A 18 -33.78 -3.07 -2.44
N GLU A 19 -34.76 -2.18 -2.51
CA GLU A 19 -35.97 -2.35 -1.72
C GLU A 19 -36.61 -3.66 -2.19
N ASN A 20 -36.81 -4.60 -1.27
CA ASN A 20 -37.68 -5.75 -1.50
C ASN A 20 -38.78 -5.72 -0.43
N PRO A 21 -40.04 -5.99 -0.82
CA PRO A 21 -41.19 -5.84 0.06
C PRO A 21 -41.19 -6.92 1.14
N THR A 22 -41.67 -6.55 2.32
CA THR A 22 -42.05 -7.44 3.42
C THR A 22 -42.92 -8.60 2.95
N GLN A 23 -42.58 -9.84 3.32
CA GLN A 23 -43.55 -10.84 3.74
C GLN A 23 -42.93 -12.05 4.49
N ASN A 24 -43.40 -12.17 5.73
CA ASN A 24 -43.76 -13.33 6.56
C ASN A 24 -42.83 -14.53 6.85
N VAL A 25 -42.80 -14.77 8.15
CA VAL A 25 -42.46 -15.94 8.96
C VAL A 25 -42.99 -17.28 8.44
N ASP A 26 -42.14 -18.32 8.46
CA ASP A 26 -42.47 -19.63 9.05
C ASP A 26 -41.21 -20.50 9.28
N ALA A 27 -41.34 -21.48 10.16
CA ALA A 27 -40.34 -22.19 10.95
C ALA A 27 -39.57 -23.34 10.27
N GLY A 28 -38.44 -23.74 10.89
CA GLY A 28 -38.14 -25.17 11.12
C GLY A 28 -36.87 -25.79 10.52
N SER A 29 -35.97 -26.18 11.43
CA SER A 29 -35.17 -27.43 11.47
C SER A 29 -33.77 -27.56 10.80
N SER A 30 -32.77 -27.70 11.70
CA SER A 30 -31.70 -28.72 11.78
C SER A 30 -30.95 -29.23 10.53
N ALA A 31 -29.61 -29.11 10.51
CA ALA A 31 -28.67 -30.24 10.30
C ALA A 31 -27.17 -29.83 10.30
N LYS A 32 -26.34 -30.73 10.88
CA LYS A 32 -24.88 -30.69 11.12
C LYS A 32 -24.04 -31.13 9.90
N ARG A 33 -22.79 -30.64 9.77
CA ARG A 33 -21.51 -31.35 9.42
C ARG A 33 -20.47 -30.35 8.88
N SER A 34 -19.36 -30.06 9.56
CA SER A 34 -18.12 -30.85 9.72
C SER A 34 -17.40 -31.20 8.40
N ARG A 35 -16.28 -30.49 8.12
CA ARG A 35 -14.96 -31.08 7.87
C ARG A 35 -13.87 -30.01 7.68
N ASN A 36 -12.81 -30.12 8.50
CA ASN A 36 -11.52 -29.48 8.33
C ASN A 36 -10.77 -30.10 7.14
N THR A 37 -9.97 -29.31 6.42
CA THR A 37 -8.71 -29.80 5.83
C THR A 37 -7.69 -28.67 5.72
N THR A 38 -6.66 -28.82 6.55
CA THR A 38 -5.26 -28.37 6.48
C THR A 38 -4.86 -27.40 5.37
N GLN A 39 -4.28 -26.26 5.74
CA GLN A 39 -3.33 -25.56 4.87
C GLN A 39 -2.11 -25.09 5.68
N SER A 40 -0.96 -25.53 5.17
CA SER A 40 0.39 -25.32 5.65
C SER A 40 0.81 -23.86 5.62
N GLN A 41 1.65 -23.54 6.60
CA GLN A 41 2.44 -22.33 6.83
C GLN A 41 2.78 -21.48 5.59
N SER A 42 2.58 -20.18 5.75
CA SER A 42 3.60 -19.20 5.36
C SER A 42 3.59 -18.07 6.39
N GLU A 43 4.44 -18.20 7.41
CA GLU A 43 4.77 -17.12 8.33
C GLU A 43 5.45 -16.00 7.53
N ARG A 44 4.79 -14.84 7.45
CA ARG A 44 5.47 -13.57 7.13
C ARG A 44 5.04 -12.57 8.20
N THR A 45 5.95 -12.43 9.16
CA THR A 45 6.17 -11.30 10.07
C THR A 45 5.03 -10.29 10.19
N ASN A 46 4.28 -10.46 11.28
CA ASN A 46 3.41 -9.46 11.89
C ASN A 46 4.18 -8.18 12.21
N ILE A 47 3.76 -7.06 11.64
CA ILE A 47 3.94 -5.73 12.23
C ILE A 47 2.63 -5.38 12.94
N SER A 48 2.76 -5.09 14.23
CA SER A 48 1.69 -4.88 15.20
C SER A 48 0.61 -3.88 14.73
N GLY A 49 -0.66 -4.26 14.90
CA GLY A 49 -1.76 -3.31 15.12
C GLY A 49 -2.83 -3.19 14.05
N ILE A 50 -2.62 -3.69 12.83
CA ILE A 50 -3.67 -3.74 11.81
C ILE A 50 -4.23 -5.16 11.84
N GLU A 51 -5.49 -5.33 12.29
CA GLU A 51 -6.23 -6.58 12.05
C GLU A 51 -6.02 -6.98 10.59
N ASP A 52 -5.66 -8.25 10.32
CA ASP A 52 -5.49 -8.86 9.00
C ASP A 52 -6.78 -8.73 8.16
N THR A 53 -7.11 -7.50 7.77
CA THR A 53 -8.26 -7.16 6.96
C THR A 53 -7.89 -7.64 5.59
N ARG A 54 -8.51 -8.76 5.20
CA ARG A 54 -8.18 -9.39 3.94
C ARG A 54 -8.53 -8.40 2.86
N ARG A 55 -7.67 -8.28 1.84
CA ARG A 55 -7.89 -7.33 0.75
C ARG A 55 -9.30 -7.47 0.13
N CYS A 56 -9.90 -8.66 0.17
CA CYS A 56 -11.26 -8.90 -0.28
C CYS A 56 -12.36 -8.26 0.59
N ASP A 57 -12.10 -7.87 1.83
CA ASP A 57 -13.08 -7.24 2.73
C ASP A 57 -13.46 -5.82 2.28
N PHE A 58 -12.62 -5.22 1.42
CA PHE A 58 -12.93 -3.96 0.75
C PHE A 58 -13.93 -4.13 -0.41
N ILE A 59 -14.19 -5.36 -0.85
CA ILE A 59 -15.17 -5.68 -1.88
C ILE A 59 -16.55 -5.73 -1.24
N LYS A 60 -17.48 -4.97 -1.82
CA LYS A 60 -18.86 -4.99 -1.37
C LYS A 60 -19.46 -6.39 -1.53
N ILE A 61 -20.22 -6.84 -0.53
CA ILE A 61 -20.94 -8.12 -0.59
C ILE A 61 -21.76 -8.22 -1.89
N GLY A 62 -21.56 -9.31 -2.62
CA GLY A 62 -22.20 -9.56 -3.93
C GLY A 62 -21.46 -8.99 -5.14
N GLU A 63 -20.36 -8.28 -4.96
CA GLU A 63 -19.47 -7.82 -6.03
C GLU A 63 -18.21 -8.68 -6.09
N THR A 64 -17.54 -8.68 -7.25
CA THR A 64 -16.28 -9.42 -7.46
C THR A 64 -15.04 -8.52 -7.40
N THR A 65 -15.24 -7.20 -7.44
CA THR A 65 -14.15 -6.22 -7.47
C THR A 65 -14.48 -4.95 -6.69
N ALA A 66 -13.45 -4.27 -6.22
CA ALA A 66 -13.49 -2.90 -5.72
C ALA A 66 -12.43 -2.07 -6.44
N LYS A 67 -12.70 -0.78 -6.65
CA LYS A 67 -11.77 0.14 -7.30
C LYS A 67 -11.54 1.36 -6.41
N ILE A 68 -10.26 1.69 -6.24
CA ILE A 68 -9.78 2.89 -5.58
C ILE A 68 -9.08 3.74 -6.64
N GLU A 69 -9.43 5.02 -6.72
CA GLU A 69 -8.87 5.95 -7.70
C GLU A 69 -8.36 7.20 -6.98
N ILE A 70 -7.08 7.52 -7.19
CA ILE A 70 -6.38 8.66 -6.63
C ILE A 70 -5.86 9.49 -7.79
N THR A 71 -6.18 10.78 -7.81
CA THR A 71 -5.66 11.71 -8.82
C THR A 71 -4.69 12.69 -8.19
N ILE A 72 -3.47 12.69 -8.71
CA ILE A 72 -2.36 13.59 -8.35
C ILE A 72 -2.33 14.74 -9.37
N ALA A 73 -2.20 15.96 -8.86
CA ALA A 73 -1.99 17.14 -9.68
C ALA A 73 -0.60 17.10 -10.34
N ASN A 74 -0.54 17.35 -11.65
CA ASN A 74 0.68 17.38 -12.44
C ASN A 74 0.80 18.68 -13.25
N ASP A 75 0.16 19.75 -12.78
CA ASP A 75 0.09 21.09 -13.35
C ASP A 75 0.99 22.09 -12.60
N GLY A 76 1.95 21.58 -11.82
CA GLY A 76 2.87 22.39 -11.03
C GLY A 76 4.04 22.97 -11.85
N PRO A 77 4.92 23.78 -11.22
CA PRO A 77 6.07 24.41 -11.89
C PRO A 77 7.06 23.41 -12.50
N GLN A 78 7.10 22.19 -11.96
CA GLN A 78 7.92 21.09 -12.47
C GLN A 78 7.02 19.84 -12.55
N PRO A 79 6.35 19.62 -13.68
CA PRO A 79 5.47 18.47 -13.87
C PRO A 79 6.29 17.21 -14.19
N PHE A 80 5.80 16.06 -13.76
CA PHE A 80 6.31 14.74 -14.10
C PHE A 80 5.86 14.36 -15.51
N ASP A 81 6.80 14.20 -16.45
CA ASP A 81 6.57 13.76 -17.83
C ASP A 81 5.27 14.34 -18.46
N PRO A 82 5.17 15.69 -18.58
CA PRO A 82 3.93 16.36 -18.98
C PRO A 82 3.43 15.95 -20.36
N ASP A 83 4.32 15.58 -21.28
CA ASP A 83 3.94 15.13 -22.62
C ASP A 83 3.17 13.80 -22.61
N GLU A 84 3.43 12.93 -21.63
CA GLU A 84 2.79 11.62 -21.51
C GLU A 84 1.55 11.68 -20.60
N TYR A 85 1.67 12.38 -19.48
CA TYR A 85 0.64 12.40 -18.43
C TYR A 85 -0.28 13.62 -18.45
N GLY A 86 0.15 14.75 -19.02
CA GLY A 86 -0.56 16.02 -18.97
C GLY A 86 -0.75 16.54 -17.54
N ASP A 87 -1.80 17.34 -17.32
CA ASP A 87 -2.02 18.11 -16.08
C ASP A 87 -2.39 17.29 -14.83
N SER A 88 -2.60 15.98 -14.97
CA SER A 88 -2.96 15.12 -13.84
C SER A 88 -2.63 13.65 -14.10
N ILE A 89 -2.21 12.96 -13.04
CA ILE A 89 -1.91 11.54 -13.06
C ILE A 89 -2.94 10.82 -12.17
N THR A 90 -3.66 9.85 -12.75
CA THR A 90 -4.65 9.09 -11.99
C THR A 90 -4.20 7.65 -11.78
N ILE A 91 -4.00 7.27 -10.52
CA ILE A 91 -3.64 5.92 -10.09
C ILE A 91 -4.91 5.18 -9.70
N VAL A 92 -5.13 4.04 -10.37
CA VAL A 92 -6.26 3.15 -10.12
C VAL A 92 -5.74 1.85 -9.52
N ARG A 93 -6.20 1.52 -8.31
CA ARG A 93 -6.04 0.20 -7.72
C ARG A 93 -7.34 -0.57 -7.86
N THR A 94 -7.30 -1.67 -8.60
CA THR A 94 -8.39 -2.64 -8.62
C THR A 94 -8.06 -3.78 -7.68
N ILE A 95 -9.02 -4.08 -6.81
CA ILE A 95 -8.99 -5.18 -5.86
C ILE A 95 -10.00 -6.22 -6.36
N THR A 96 -9.57 -7.47 -6.45
CA THR A 96 -10.43 -8.62 -6.76
C THR A 96 -10.40 -9.60 -5.59
N THR A 97 -11.29 -10.59 -5.62
CA THR A 97 -11.39 -11.62 -4.58
C THR A 97 -10.09 -12.39 -4.37
N SER A 98 -9.28 -12.57 -5.43
CA SER A 98 -8.01 -13.31 -5.38
C SER A 98 -6.78 -12.43 -5.54
N SER A 99 -6.85 -11.36 -6.34
CA SER A 99 -5.69 -10.54 -6.72
C SER A 99 -5.96 -9.03 -6.70
N GLY A 100 -4.96 -8.24 -7.06
CA GLY A 100 -5.10 -6.79 -7.15
C GLY A 100 -4.03 -6.23 -8.06
N TYR A 101 -4.39 -5.23 -8.85
CA TYR A 101 -3.50 -4.65 -9.86
C TYR A 101 -3.66 -3.14 -9.93
N TYR A 102 -2.66 -2.49 -10.52
CA TYR A 102 -2.63 -1.04 -10.72
C TYR A 102 -2.82 -0.69 -12.20
N ALA A 103 -3.39 0.48 -12.44
CA ALA A 103 -3.36 1.15 -13.73
C ALA A 103 -3.12 2.64 -13.50
N ILE A 104 -2.19 3.21 -14.25
CA ILE A 104 -1.81 4.63 -14.18
C ILE A 104 -2.34 5.28 -15.43
N ARG A 105 -3.09 6.37 -15.28
CA ARG A 105 -3.75 7.08 -16.35
C ARG A 105 -3.26 8.51 -16.44
N ASN A 106 -3.22 9.03 -17.66
CA ASN A 106 -2.99 10.45 -17.93
C ASN A 106 -4.25 11.29 -17.73
N SER A 107 -4.14 12.60 -17.92
CA SER A 107 -5.23 13.57 -17.79
C SER A 107 -6.43 13.30 -18.72
N GLN A 108 -6.21 12.61 -19.84
CA GLN A 108 -7.25 12.19 -20.78
C GLN A 108 -7.91 10.85 -20.40
N GLY A 109 -7.49 10.23 -19.30
CA GLY A 109 -7.99 8.93 -18.83
C GLY A 109 -7.40 7.72 -19.56
N ARG A 110 -6.41 7.91 -20.44
CA ARG A 110 -5.72 6.81 -21.15
C ARG A 110 -4.76 6.11 -20.20
N ILE A 111 -4.72 4.78 -20.25
CA ILE A 111 -3.79 3.99 -19.42
C ILE A 111 -2.40 4.10 -20.04
N ILE A 112 -1.46 4.66 -19.28
CA ILE A 112 -0.06 4.81 -19.65
C ILE A 112 0.75 3.60 -19.20
N SER A 113 0.56 3.16 -17.95
CA SER A 113 1.29 2.01 -17.41
C SER A 113 0.45 1.20 -16.42
N LYS A 114 0.89 -0.04 -16.20
CA LYS A 114 0.41 -0.96 -15.16
C LYS A 114 1.54 -1.48 -14.28
N LYS A 115 2.78 -1.05 -14.53
CA LYS A 115 3.97 -1.51 -13.82
C LYS A 115 4.04 -0.85 -12.44
N PHE A 116 4.48 -1.62 -11.46
CA PHE A 116 4.69 -1.10 -10.11
C PHE A 116 5.87 -0.12 -10.06
N ASP A 117 6.92 -0.36 -10.82
CA ASP A 117 8.10 0.51 -10.87
C ASP A 117 7.77 1.93 -11.35
N ASP A 118 6.87 2.07 -12.32
CA ASP A 118 6.44 3.39 -12.80
C ASP A 118 5.61 4.12 -11.74
N LEU A 119 4.79 3.40 -10.96
CA LEU A 119 4.12 3.95 -9.79
C LEU A 119 5.14 4.42 -8.74
N GLN A 120 6.18 3.63 -8.46
CA GLN A 120 7.25 4.01 -7.52
C GLN A 120 7.97 5.28 -7.96
N ARG A 121 8.27 5.44 -9.26
CA ARG A 121 8.88 6.66 -9.79
C ARG A 121 8.00 7.89 -9.60
N ILE A 122 6.70 7.76 -9.87
CA ILE A 122 5.73 8.86 -9.66
C ILE A 122 5.68 9.24 -8.17
N LEU A 123 5.58 8.26 -7.27
CA LEU A 123 5.57 8.52 -5.82
C LEU A 123 6.86 9.22 -5.36
N LEU A 124 8.02 8.76 -5.85
CA LEU A 124 9.32 9.35 -5.53
C LEU A 124 9.42 10.80 -6.03
N TYR A 125 9.04 11.05 -7.28
CA TYR A 125 9.07 12.39 -7.87
C TYR A 125 8.20 13.39 -7.11
N HIS A 126 7.00 12.96 -6.71
CA HIS A 126 6.09 13.78 -5.92
C HIS A 126 6.41 13.76 -4.41
N ASN A 127 7.46 13.06 -3.96
CA ASN A 127 7.81 12.89 -2.55
C ASN A 127 6.62 12.40 -1.68
N ILE A 128 5.85 11.46 -2.21
CA ILE A 128 4.73 10.83 -1.50
C ILE A 128 5.25 9.63 -0.72
N GLN A 129 5.27 9.73 0.61
CA GLN A 129 5.78 8.70 1.52
C GLN A 129 4.63 7.97 2.20
N ALA A 130 3.96 7.07 1.47
CA ALA A 130 2.77 6.37 1.96
C ALA A 130 3.05 5.44 3.15
N ASP A 131 4.28 4.92 3.26
CA ASP A 131 4.70 4.00 4.31
C ASP A 131 5.12 4.73 5.60
N ASN A 132 5.25 6.05 5.57
CA ASN A 132 5.64 6.83 6.74
C ASN A 132 4.39 7.11 7.60
N PRO A 133 4.29 6.50 8.81
CA PRO A 133 3.09 6.60 9.66
C PRO A 133 2.81 8.02 10.14
N VAL A 134 3.79 8.92 10.08
CA VAL A 134 3.60 10.35 10.40
C VAL A 134 2.99 11.11 9.23
N PHE A 135 3.30 10.74 7.98
CA PHE A 135 2.70 11.36 6.80
C PHE A 135 1.29 10.82 6.53
N VAL A 136 1.08 9.53 6.77
CA VAL A 136 -0.24 8.89 6.66
C VAL A 136 -0.73 8.51 8.04
N LEU A 137 -1.29 9.49 8.75
CA LEU A 137 -1.85 9.27 10.07
C LEU A 137 -3.27 8.70 9.97
N ASN A 138 -3.38 7.38 9.99
CA ASN A 138 -4.70 6.72 10.08
C ASN A 138 -5.24 6.78 11.53
N GLN A 139 -6.52 6.47 11.71
CA GLN A 139 -7.21 6.60 13.01
C GLN A 139 -6.59 5.72 14.10
N ASP A 140 -6.11 4.53 13.74
CA ASP A 140 -5.53 3.59 14.70
C ASP A 140 -4.10 3.97 15.04
N SER A 141 -3.29 4.39 14.06
CA SER A 141 -1.95 4.95 14.25
C SER A 141 -1.99 6.25 15.06
N ALA A 142 -3.00 7.10 14.88
CA ALA A 142 -3.22 8.27 15.73
C ALA A 142 -3.53 7.85 17.17
N ARG A 143 -4.37 6.84 17.36
CA ARG A 143 -4.75 6.34 18.69
C ARG A 143 -3.56 5.67 19.38
N GLU A 144 -2.77 4.88 18.67
CA GLU A 144 -1.57 4.23 19.17
C GLU A 144 -0.50 5.27 19.53
N PHE A 145 -0.25 6.25 18.65
CA PHE A 145 0.64 7.38 18.92
C PHE A 145 0.26 8.14 20.20
N LEU A 146 -1.03 8.39 20.42
CA LEU A 146 -1.50 9.11 21.62
C LEU A 146 -1.51 8.25 22.88
N LYS A 147 -1.71 6.93 22.76
CA LYS A 147 -1.77 6.01 23.90
C LYS A 147 -0.39 5.60 24.39
N GLU A 148 0.56 5.45 23.48
CA GLU A 148 1.90 4.96 23.79
C GLU A 148 2.89 6.13 23.94
N LEU A 149 2.72 6.92 25.01
CA LEU A 149 3.70 7.92 25.45
C LEU A 149 4.99 7.30 26.02
N GLU A 150 5.26 6.03 25.68
CA GLU A 150 6.46 5.34 26.13
C GLU A 150 7.68 5.91 25.37
N PRO A 151 8.73 6.38 26.08
CA PRO A 151 9.87 7.03 25.43
C PRO A 151 10.54 6.19 24.33
N SER A 152 10.61 4.86 24.49
CA SER A 152 11.25 3.98 23.50
C SER A 152 10.48 3.91 22.17
N LYS A 153 9.14 3.87 22.24
CA LYS A 153 8.26 3.80 21.07
C LYS A 153 8.17 5.11 20.33
N ASN A 154 8.14 6.22 21.07
CA ASN A 154 8.25 7.55 20.48
C ASN A 154 9.58 7.73 19.73
N TYR A 155 10.68 7.21 20.27
CA TYR A 155 11.96 7.21 19.57
C TYR A 155 11.92 6.35 18.30
N GLN A 156 11.32 5.16 18.34
CA GLN A 156 11.14 4.33 17.13
C GLN A 156 10.29 5.02 16.06
N LEU A 157 9.20 5.68 16.46
CA LEU A 157 8.37 6.45 15.55
C LEU A 157 9.15 7.63 14.96
N PHE A 158 9.96 8.32 15.75
CA PHE A 158 10.84 9.37 15.27
C PHE A 158 11.83 8.85 14.21
N LEU A 159 12.47 7.69 14.46
CA LEU A 159 13.37 7.07 13.51
C LEU A 159 12.67 6.74 12.19
N LYS A 160 11.48 6.12 12.26
CA LYS A 160 10.64 5.83 11.08
C LYS A 160 10.21 7.10 10.34
N ALA A 161 9.80 8.12 11.09
CA ALA A 161 9.31 9.38 10.54
C ALA A 161 10.40 10.15 9.79
N THR A 162 11.63 10.08 10.30
CA THR A 162 12.82 10.72 9.73
C THR A 162 13.57 9.82 8.75
N GLN A 163 13.09 8.58 8.54
CA GLN A 163 13.73 7.53 7.73
C GLN A 163 15.18 7.20 8.14
N ILE A 164 15.58 7.52 9.38
CA ILE A 164 16.92 7.21 9.88
C ILE A 164 17.11 5.69 9.98
N ASP A 165 16.04 4.97 10.31
CA ASP A 165 16.01 3.52 10.32
C ASP A 165 16.35 2.92 8.94
N LEU A 166 15.70 3.40 7.89
CA LEU A 166 15.94 2.97 6.51
C LEU A 166 17.36 3.31 6.04
N ILE A 167 17.88 4.48 6.40
CA ILE A 167 19.26 4.87 6.07
C ILE A 167 20.25 3.93 6.77
N THR A 168 20.00 3.60 8.03
CA THR A 168 20.86 2.70 8.81
C THR A 168 20.86 1.30 8.20
N GLU A 169 19.70 0.77 7.84
CA GLU A 169 19.57 -0.54 7.15
C GLU A 169 20.35 -0.58 5.83
N LYS A 170 20.19 0.46 4.99
CA LYS A 170 20.92 0.55 3.72
C LYS A 170 22.43 0.67 3.91
N LEU A 171 22.86 1.39 4.95
CA LEU A 171 24.28 1.53 5.28
C LEU A 171 24.88 0.18 5.71
N ASP A 172 24.15 -0.59 6.51
CA ASP A 172 24.57 -1.92 6.95
C ASP A 172 24.66 -2.90 5.77
N GLU A 173 23.69 -2.86 4.84
CA GLU A 173 23.74 -3.64 3.60
C GLU A 173 24.96 -3.27 2.75
N CYS A 174 25.20 -1.97 2.54
CA CYS A 174 26.36 -1.50 1.80
C CYS A 174 27.69 -1.92 2.45
N LEU A 175 27.77 -1.88 3.78
CA LEU A 175 28.93 -2.33 4.53
C LEU A 175 29.16 -3.83 4.37
N HIS A 176 28.08 -4.63 4.38
CA HIS A 176 28.15 -6.07 4.17
C HIS A 176 28.68 -6.40 2.77
N LEU A 177 28.11 -5.76 1.73
CA LEU A 177 28.55 -5.91 0.35
C LEU A 177 30.01 -5.49 0.16
N HIS A 178 30.43 -4.38 0.79
CA HIS A 178 31.82 -3.93 0.72
C HIS A 178 32.81 -4.94 1.32
N LYS A 179 32.46 -5.54 2.47
CA LYS A 179 33.29 -6.58 3.10
C LYS A 179 33.40 -7.83 2.20
N ALA A 180 32.29 -8.29 1.65
CA ALA A 180 32.27 -9.45 0.76
C ALA A 180 33.16 -9.21 -0.49
N HIS A 181 32.99 -8.06 -1.15
CA HIS A 181 33.79 -7.72 -2.34
C HIS A 181 35.28 -7.58 -2.00
N ARG A 182 35.63 -7.04 -0.82
CA ARG A 182 37.02 -6.95 -0.36
C ARG A 182 37.64 -8.34 -0.15
N GLU A 183 36.89 -9.30 0.37
CA GLU A 183 37.35 -10.68 0.55
C GLU A 183 37.57 -11.39 -0.78
N GLU A 184 36.70 -11.16 -1.77
CA GLU A 184 36.86 -11.68 -3.13
C GLU A 184 38.16 -11.18 -3.78
N LEU A 185 38.43 -9.86 -3.72
CA LEU A 185 39.65 -9.27 -4.25
C LEU A 185 40.91 -9.85 -3.60
N ALA A 186 40.90 -10.01 -2.28
CA ALA A 186 42.02 -10.61 -1.53
C ALA A 186 42.25 -12.09 -1.84
N ASN A 187 41.24 -12.79 -2.37
CA ASN A 187 41.36 -14.18 -2.82
C ASN A 187 41.86 -14.26 -4.26
N THR A 188 41.47 -13.35 -5.14
CA THR A 188 42.00 -13.29 -6.53
C THR A 188 43.47 -12.88 -6.58
N GLU A 189 43.92 -11.95 -5.73
CA GLU A 189 45.33 -11.53 -5.66
C GLU A 189 46.29 -12.62 -5.15
N LYS A 190 45.77 -13.72 -4.59
CA LYS A 190 46.59 -14.87 -4.11
C LYS A 190 46.74 -15.98 -5.17
N VAL A 191 46.05 -15.85 -6.30
CA VAL A 191 46.01 -16.88 -7.35
C VAL A 191 46.94 -16.54 -8.53
N ASP A 192 47.44 -15.30 -8.61
CA ASP A 192 48.52 -14.86 -9.51
C ASP A 192 49.89 -14.83 -8.81
#